data_AF-A0A1V2ZHR8-F1
#
_entry.id   AF-A0A1V2ZHR8-F1
#
_cell.length_a   1.000
_cell.length_b   1.000
_cell.length_c   1.000
_cell.angle_alpha   90.00
_cell.angle_beta   90.00
_cell.angle_gamma   90.00
#
_symmetry.space_group_name_H-M   'P 1'
#
loop_
_entity.id
_entity.type
_entity.pdbx_description
1 polymer ?
#
loop_
_entity_poly.entity_id
_entity_poly.type
_entity_poly.pdbx_seq_one_letter_code
_entity_poly.pdbx_strand_id
1 'polypeptide(L)'
;MATAMALALAGCAPGLSASATDACNQHAYWVSGGQLEERRERIAETVAELLTADDPAELRTASAAMTAALGSGDEAGFTAASAAFADACGENGWEPLEG
;
A
#
# COMPACT_ATOMS: atom_id res chain seq x y z
N MET A 1 -38.12 20.01 26.35
CA MET A 1 -38.01 19.47 24.98
C MET A 1 -36.78 20.10 24.37
N ALA A 2 -35.67 19.37 24.31
CA ALA A 2 -34.40 19.93 23.90
C ALA A 2 -33.65 18.95 23.00
N THR A 3 -33.13 19.54 21.92
CA THR A 3 -31.98 19.11 21.12
C THR A 3 -32.15 17.87 20.24
N ALA A 4 -32.48 18.17 18.99
CA ALA A 4 -32.06 17.39 17.83
C ALA A 4 -30.54 17.18 17.89
N MET A 5 -30.10 15.94 18.08
CA MET A 5 -28.75 15.52 17.72
C MET A 5 -28.77 15.06 16.28
N ALA A 6 -28.60 16.02 15.36
CA ALA A 6 -28.09 15.71 14.02
C ALA A 6 -26.61 15.37 14.20
N LEU A 7 -26.29 14.09 14.38
CA LEU A 7 -24.93 13.59 14.23
C LEU A 7 -24.57 13.71 12.74
N ALA A 8 -23.78 14.74 12.46
CA ALA A 8 -23.24 15.05 11.16
C ALA A 8 -22.43 13.88 10.60
N LEU A 9 -22.51 13.74 9.29
CA LEU A 9 -21.81 12.77 8.47
C LEU A 9 -20.28 12.86 8.66
N ALA A 10 -19.69 11.77 9.14
CA ALA A 10 -18.37 11.31 8.70
C ALA A 10 -18.67 9.94 8.05
N GLY A 11 -18.87 9.85 6.74
CA GLY A 11 -17.80 10.06 5.77
C GLY A 11 -17.32 8.67 5.36
N CYS A 12 -18.12 7.96 4.57
CA CYS A 12 -17.62 6.82 3.81
C CYS A 12 -16.70 7.38 2.70
N ALA A 13 -15.54 7.90 3.08
CA ALA A 13 -14.42 7.79 2.17
C ALA A 13 -14.23 6.27 1.97
N PRO A 14 -14.08 5.76 0.74
CA PRO A 14 -13.61 4.40 0.53
C PRO A 14 -12.13 4.39 0.96
N GLY A 15 -11.89 4.43 2.27
CA GLY A 15 -10.56 4.26 2.83
C GLY A 15 -10.11 2.85 2.52
N LEU A 16 -8.80 2.68 2.34
CA LEU A 16 -8.19 1.36 2.25
C LEU A 16 -8.70 0.44 3.35
N SER A 17 -8.83 -0.84 3.02
CA SER A 17 -9.01 -1.89 4.00
C SER A 17 -7.86 -1.87 5.03
N ALA A 18 -8.04 -2.55 6.16
CA ALA A 18 -6.96 -2.72 7.13
C ALA A 18 -5.74 -3.41 6.50
N SER A 19 -5.95 -4.44 5.67
CA SER A 19 -4.90 -5.15 4.94
C SER A 19 -4.10 -4.25 3.99
N ALA A 20 -4.80 -3.46 3.17
CA ALA A 20 -4.14 -2.55 2.24
C ALA A 20 -3.45 -1.39 2.96
N THR A 21 -4.03 -0.91 4.06
CA THR A 21 -3.38 0.10 4.92
C THR A 21 -2.08 -0.44 5.52
N ASP A 22 -2.08 -1.66 6.05
CA ASP A 22 -0.89 -2.30 6.59
C ASP A 22 0.17 -2.55 5.51
N ALA A 23 -0.24 -2.93 4.29
CA ALA A 23 0.66 -3.10 3.16
C ALA A 23 1.34 -1.78 2.77
N CYS A 24 0.58 -0.69 2.67
CA CYS A 24 1.10 0.65 2.40
C CYS A 24 2.04 1.15 3.51
N ASN A 25 1.69 0.94 4.78
CA ASN A 25 2.54 1.29 5.92
C ASN A 25 3.88 0.54 5.90
N GLN A 26 3.84 -0.78 5.68
CA GLN A 26 5.06 -1.60 5.64
C GLN A 26 5.95 -1.22 4.46
N HIS A 27 5.35 -1.00 3.28
CA HIS A 27 6.09 -0.52 2.11
C HIS A 27 6.77 0.82 2.36
N ALA A 28 6.02 1.81 2.89
CA ALA A 28 6.54 3.13 3.20
C ALA A 28 7.68 3.11 4.23
N TYR A 29 7.59 2.26 5.26
CA TYR A 29 8.66 2.07 6.25
C TYR A 29 9.98 1.62 5.60
N TRP A 30 9.92 0.77 4.57
CA TRP A 30 11.12 0.28 3.89
C TRP A 30 11.69 1.26 2.87
N VAL A 31 10.83 1.95 2.12
CA VAL A 31 11.25 3.00 1.18
C VAL A 31 11.95 4.14 1.92
N SER A 32 11.33 4.65 3.00
CA SER A 32 11.88 5.73 3.82
C SER A 32 13.16 5.33 4.56
N GLY A 33 13.29 4.05 4.93
CA GLY A 33 14.50 3.52 5.55
C GLY A 33 15.69 3.34 4.60
N GLY A 34 15.56 3.60 3.30
CA GLY A 34 16.63 3.44 2.30
C GLY A 34 17.06 1.99 2.08
N GLN A 35 16.28 1.02 2.55
CA GLN A 35 16.62 -0.41 2.54
C GLN A 35 15.96 -1.17 1.39
N LEU A 36 15.50 -0.45 0.35
CA LEU A 36 14.76 -1.06 -0.75
C LEU A 36 15.57 -2.19 -1.40
N GLU A 37 16.84 -1.93 -1.73
CA GLU A 37 17.68 -2.88 -2.46
C GLU A 37 18.03 -4.14 -1.67
N GLU A 38 18.41 -3.99 -0.40
CA GLU A 38 18.79 -5.11 0.47
C GLU A 38 17.59 -5.95 0.91
N ARG A 39 16.37 -5.42 0.78
CA ARG A 39 15.15 -6.07 1.29
C ARG A 39 14.09 -6.34 0.22
N ARG A 40 14.40 -6.19 -1.07
CA ARG A 40 13.41 -6.34 -2.18
C ARG A 40 12.58 -7.61 -2.05
N GLU A 41 13.22 -8.75 -1.76
CA GLU A 41 12.53 -10.03 -1.56
C GLU A 41 11.52 -9.99 -0.41
N ARG A 42 11.96 -9.53 0.76
CA ARG A 42 11.09 -9.40 1.94
C ARG A 42 9.96 -8.39 1.73
N ILE A 43 10.23 -7.31 1.00
CA ILE A 43 9.24 -6.27 0.68
C ILE A 43 8.12 -6.87 -0.16
N ALA A 44 8.46 -7.54 -1.27
CA ALA A 44 7.45 -8.14 -2.14
C ALA A 44 6.64 -9.22 -1.44
N GLU A 45 7.30 -10.09 -0.67
CA GLU A 45 6.65 -11.16 0.09
C GLU A 45 5.63 -10.57 1.07
N THR A 46 6.05 -9.67 1.96
CA THR A 46 5.14 -9.11 2.96
C THR A 46 4.00 -8.30 2.34
N VAL A 47 4.26 -7.49 1.31
CA VAL A 47 3.19 -6.74 0.63
C VAL A 47 2.20 -7.70 -0.02
N ALA A 48 2.68 -8.77 -0.66
CA ALA A 48 1.82 -9.77 -1.28
C ALA A 48 1.02 -10.59 -0.25
N GLU A 49 1.58 -10.86 0.93
CA GLU A 49 0.89 -11.56 2.02
C GLU A 49 -0.18 -10.71 2.70
N LEU A 50 0.05 -9.39 2.82
CA LEU A 50 -0.90 -8.48 3.44
C LEU A 50 -2.10 -8.23 2.54
N LEU A 51 -1.91 -8.12 1.22
CA LEU A 51 -2.99 -7.86 0.29
C LEU A 51 -3.94 -9.06 0.12
N THR A 52 -5.22 -8.75 0.04
CA THR A 52 -6.32 -9.69 -0.17
C THR A 52 -6.98 -9.45 -1.52
N ALA A 53 -7.78 -10.39 -2.00
CA ALA A 53 -8.45 -10.28 -3.31
C ALA A 53 -9.41 -9.07 -3.41
N ASP A 54 -9.93 -8.59 -2.28
CA ASP A 54 -10.85 -7.46 -2.17
C ASP A 54 -10.14 -6.10 -2.17
N ASP A 55 -8.81 -6.08 -2.08
CA ASP A 55 -8.02 -4.86 -2.11
C ASP A 55 -7.95 -4.24 -3.53
N PRO A 56 -7.68 -2.93 -3.63
CA PRO A 56 -7.59 -2.22 -4.91
C PRO A 56 -6.73 -2.96 -5.94
N ALA A 57 -7.22 -3.03 -7.17
CA ALA A 57 -6.60 -3.80 -8.23
C ALA A 57 -5.20 -3.27 -8.59
N GLU A 58 -5.02 -1.96 -8.47
CA GLU A 58 -3.78 -1.23 -8.69
C GLU A 58 -2.70 -1.66 -7.70
N LEU A 59 -3.04 -1.75 -6.41
CA LEU A 59 -2.13 -2.25 -5.36
C LEU A 59 -1.72 -3.71 -5.61
N ARG A 60 -2.69 -4.56 -5.94
CA ARG A 60 -2.42 -5.97 -6.26
C ARG A 60 -1.58 -6.13 -7.52
N THR A 61 -1.81 -5.31 -8.54
CA THR A 61 -1.05 -5.31 -9.79
C THR A 61 0.39 -4.90 -9.55
N ALA A 62 0.61 -3.83 -8.79
CA ALA A 62 1.95 -3.37 -8.44
C ALA A 62 2.69 -4.38 -7.54
N SER A 63 2.00 -5.00 -6.58
CA SER A 63 2.55 -6.11 -5.78
C SER A 63 2.97 -7.32 -6.64
N ALA A 64 2.10 -7.75 -7.56
CA ALA A 64 2.42 -8.84 -8.48
C ALA A 64 3.62 -8.48 -9.40
N ALA A 65 3.72 -7.23 -9.84
CA ALA A 65 4.84 -6.74 -10.62
C ALA A 65 6.16 -6.74 -9.83
N MET A 66 6.14 -6.40 -8.54
CA MET A 66 7.32 -6.54 -7.65
C MET A 66 7.78 -7.99 -7.58
N THR A 67 6.86 -8.93 -7.37
CA THR A 67 7.18 -10.37 -7.33
C THR A 67 7.72 -10.90 -8.66
N ALA A 68 7.14 -10.47 -9.79
CA ALA A 68 7.61 -10.86 -11.12
C ALA A 68 9.02 -10.31 -11.43
N ALA A 69 9.29 -9.07 -11.02
CA ALA A 69 10.60 -8.45 -11.15
C ALA A 69 11.67 -9.20 -10.34
N LEU A 70 11.36 -9.64 -9.12
CA LEU A 70 12.24 -10.50 -8.32
C LEU A 70 12.54 -11.83 -9.02
N GLY A 71 11.51 -12.52 -9.51
CA GLY A 71 11.67 -13.81 -10.18
C GLY A 71 12.49 -13.76 -11.46
N SER A 72 12.60 -12.58 -12.09
CA SER A 72 13.38 -12.35 -13.31
C SER A 72 14.75 -11.68 -13.05
N GLY A 73 15.03 -11.24 -11.83
CA GLY A 73 16.21 -10.45 -11.50
C GLY A 73 16.20 -9.03 -12.06
N ASP A 74 15.02 -8.50 -12.42
CA ASP A 74 14.85 -7.15 -12.98
C ASP A 74 14.78 -6.10 -11.87
N GLU A 75 15.93 -5.57 -11.49
CA GLU A 75 16.05 -4.55 -10.43
C GLU A 75 15.33 -3.24 -10.76
N ALA A 76 15.40 -2.84 -12.04
CA ALA A 76 14.76 -1.61 -12.52
C ALA A 76 13.23 -1.78 -12.53
N GLY A 77 12.75 -2.94 -12.98
CA GLY A 77 11.34 -3.32 -12.92
C GLY A 77 10.81 -3.35 -11.49
N PHE A 78 11.60 -3.86 -10.53
CA PHE A 78 11.21 -3.85 -9.12
C PHE A 78 11.04 -2.42 -8.60
N THR A 79 12.01 -1.55 -8.90
CA THR A 79 11.97 -0.15 -8.44
C THR A 79 10.77 0.60 -9.03
N ALA A 80 10.47 0.37 -10.31
CA ALA A 80 9.29 0.94 -10.97
C ALA A 80 7.98 0.41 -10.37
N ALA A 81 7.87 -0.89 -10.13
CA ALA A 81 6.70 -1.51 -9.50
C ALA A 81 6.50 -1.04 -8.06
N SER A 82 7.60 -0.86 -7.32
CA SER A 82 7.59 -0.31 -5.96
C SER A 82 7.10 1.13 -5.92
N ALA A 83 7.53 1.97 -6.87
CA ALA A 83 7.02 3.34 -7.01
C ALA A 83 5.52 3.35 -7.35
N ALA A 84 5.10 2.52 -8.31
CA ALA A 84 3.69 2.38 -8.68
C ALA A 84 2.82 1.90 -7.50
N PHE A 85 3.37 1.06 -6.62
CA PHE A 85 2.69 0.65 -5.39
C PHE A 85 2.46 1.84 -4.44
N ALA A 86 3.48 2.67 -4.23
CA ALA A 86 3.37 3.87 -3.39
C ALA A 86 2.38 4.89 -3.98
N ASP A 87 2.40 5.11 -5.29
CA ASP A 87 1.43 5.98 -5.97
C ASP A 87 0.01 5.44 -5.79
N ALA A 88 -0.21 4.13 -5.99
CA ALA A 88 -1.50 3.49 -5.79
C ALA A 88 -2.00 3.60 -4.34
N CYS A 89 -1.11 3.57 -3.35
CA CYS A 89 -1.49 3.85 -1.95
C CYS A 89 -2.09 5.26 -1.83
N GLY A 90 -1.40 6.28 -2.35
CA GLY A 90 -1.86 7.67 -2.32
C GLY A 90 -3.16 7.90 -3.10
N GLU A 91 -3.31 7.30 -4.28
CA GLU A 91 -4.53 7.37 -5.09
C GLU A 91 -5.75 6.74 -4.40
N ASN A 92 -5.52 5.75 -3.53
CA ASN A 92 -6.55 5.11 -2.72
C ASN A 92 -6.74 5.78 -1.34
N GLY A 93 -6.21 6.99 -1.16
CA GLY A 93 -6.43 7.79 0.04
C GLY A 93 -5.62 7.33 1.26
N TRP A 94 -4.55 6.57 1.06
CA TRP A 94 -3.58 6.33 2.12
C TRP A 94 -2.72 7.57 2.35
N GLU A 95 -2.61 7.98 3.60
CA GLU A 95 -1.70 9.03 4.05
C GLU A 95 -0.69 8.41 5.01
N PRO A 96 0.61 8.72 4.88
CA PRO A 96 1.60 8.25 5.84
C PRO A 96 1.25 8.77 7.23
N LEU A 97 1.37 7.88 8.23
CA LEU A 97 1.26 8.28 9.63
C LEU A 97 2.38 9.27 9.94
N GLU A 98 2.05 10.55 10.08
CA GLU A 98 3.02 11.56 10.54
C GLU A 98 3.58 11.12 11.90
N GLY A 99 4.90 10.91 11.95
CA GLY A 99 5.64 10.49 13.14
C GLY A 99 7.03 11.11 13.15
#